data_AF-A0A2V7UL64-F1
#
_entry.id   AF-A0A2V7UL64-F1
#
_cell.length_a   1.000
_cell.length_b   1.000
_cell.length_c   1.000
_cell.angle_alpha   90.00
_cell.angle_beta   90.00
_cell.angle_gamma   90.00
#
_symmetry.space_group_name_H-M   'P 1'
#
loop_
_entity.id
_entity.type
_entity.pdbx_description
1 polymer ?
#
loop_
_entity_poly.entity_id
_entity_poly.type
_entity_poly.pdbx_seq_one_letter_code
_entity_poly.pdbx_strand_id
1 'polypeptide(L)'
;MTDEQILAITKDVGATHDKVGTLHENLKSLSDQLRTLLDAPLVDEKAAMAQASQLMDLEKQVKTAHIGLMIRVKNQLTPDQQQKLRDLRPPRPPMPADAPAPDSSF
;
A
#
# COMPACT_ATOMS: atom_id res chain seq x y z
N MET A 1 -17.93 -6.68 19.01
CA MET A 1 -18.25 -5.58 18.09
C MET A 1 -19.76 -5.50 17.98
N THR A 2 -20.31 -4.30 17.79
CA THR A 2 -21.74 -4.13 17.54
C THR A 2 -22.05 -4.31 16.04
N ASP A 3 -23.32 -4.58 15.71
CA ASP A 3 -23.76 -4.71 14.32
C ASP A 3 -23.54 -3.42 13.53
N GLU A 4 -23.73 -2.26 14.17
CA GLU A 4 -23.43 -0.95 13.58
C GLU A 4 -21.94 -0.78 13.26
N GLN A 5 -21.04 -1.20 14.16
CA GLN A 5 -19.59 -1.19 13.92
C GLN A 5 -19.22 -2.10 12.75
N ILE A 6 -19.81 -3.30 12.68
CA ILE A 6 -19.53 -4.27 11.60
C ILE A 6 -19.99 -3.71 10.25
N LEU A 7 -21.17 -3.11 10.19
CA LEU A 7 -21.72 -2.52 8.97
C LEU A 7 -20.87 -1.35 8.48
N ALA A 8 -20.44 -0.46 9.40
CA ALA A 8 -19.59 0.67 9.08
C ALA A 8 -18.20 0.22 8.55
N ILE A 9 -17.56 -0.74 9.22
CA ILE A 9 -16.27 -1.30 8.80
C ILE A 9 -16.39 -1.96 7.42
N THR A 10 -17.43 -2.77 7.21
CA THR A 10 -17.65 -3.48 5.94
C THR A 10 -17.80 -2.49 4.78
N LYS A 11 -18.54 -1.39 5.00
CA LYS A 11 -18.70 -0.32 4.01
C LYS A 11 -17.37 0.36 3.68
N ASP A 12 -16.60 0.73 4.71
CA ASP A 12 -15.30 1.39 4.52
C ASP A 12 -14.29 0.48 3.82
N VAL A 13 -14.30 -0.82 4.13
CA VAL A 13 -13.48 -1.84 3.48
C VAL A 13 -13.87 -1.97 2.01
N GLY A 14 -15.16 -2.15 1.70
CA GLY A 14 -15.65 -2.27 0.33
C GLY A 14 -15.27 -1.07 -0.54
N ALA A 15 -15.57 0.15 -0.08
CA ALA A 15 -15.23 1.37 -0.80
C ALA A 15 -13.71 1.54 -1.01
N THR A 16 -12.89 1.07 -0.07
CA THR A 16 -11.43 1.12 -0.22
C THR A 16 -10.93 0.06 -1.19
N HIS A 17 -11.50 -1.15 -1.16
CA HIS A 17 -11.18 -2.23 -2.10
C HIS A 17 -11.49 -1.82 -3.54
N ASP A 18 -12.66 -1.24 -3.81
CA ASP A 18 -13.04 -0.78 -5.15
C ASP A 18 -12.04 0.26 -5.66
N LYS A 19 -11.71 1.26 -4.83
CA LYS A 19 -10.73 2.30 -5.16
C LYS A 19 -9.35 1.73 -5.43
N VAL A 20 -8.85 0.83 -4.57
CA VAL A 20 -7.53 0.22 -4.73
C VAL A 20 -7.49 -0.69 -5.95
N GLY A 21 -8.58 -1.40 -6.26
CA GLY A 21 -8.72 -2.22 -7.47
C GLY A 21 -8.46 -1.40 -8.73
N THR A 22 -9.17 -0.27 -8.89
CA THR A 22 -8.95 0.64 -10.02
C THR A 22 -7.53 1.22 -10.05
N LEU A 23 -6.96 1.56 -8.89
CA LEU A 23 -5.57 2.05 -8.82
C LEU A 23 -4.54 0.98 -9.23
N HIS A 24 -4.78 -0.29 -8.89
CA HIS A 24 -3.93 -1.42 -9.31
C HIS A 24 -4.00 -1.67 -10.82
N GLU A 25 -5.18 -1.58 -11.43
CA GLU A 25 -5.32 -1.66 -12.88
C GLU A 25 -4.51 -0.56 -13.58
N ASN A 26 -4.59 0.67 -13.08
CA ASN A 26 -3.82 1.80 -13.58
C ASN A 26 -2.31 1.61 -13.38
N LEU A 27 -1.88 1.13 -12.21
CA LEU A 27 -0.48 0.83 -11.94
C LEU A 27 0.08 -0.22 -12.89
N LYS A 28 -0.68 -1.28 -13.17
CA LYS A 28 -0.28 -2.32 -14.11
C LYS A 28 -0.09 -1.75 -15.52
N SER A 29 -1.08 -1.00 -16.00
CA SER A 29 -1.02 -0.35 -17.32
C SER A 29 0.19 0.58 -17.46
N LEU A 30 0.43 1.45 -16.47
CA LEU A 30 1.56 2.38 -16.51
C LEU A 30 2.92 1.67 -16.35
N SER A 31 2.97 0.55 -15.62
CA SER A 31 4.17 -0.29 -15.52
C SER A 31 4.52 -0.93 -16.85
N ASP A 32 3.52 -1.46 -17.58
CA ASP A 32 3.71 -2.07 -18.90
C ASP A 32 4.18 -1.02 -19.92
N GLN A 33 3.65 0.20 -19.85
CA GLN A 33 4.10 1.32 -20.66
C GLN A 33 5.54 1.75 -20.34
N LEU A 34 5.89 1.87 -19.05
CA LEU A 34 7.26 2.18 -18.63
C LEU A 34 8.23 1.11 -19.11
N ARG A 35 7.88 -0.17 -18.97
CA ARG A 35 8.67 -1.28 -19.48
C ARG A 35 8.92 -1.14 -20.98
N THR A 36 7.89 -0.83 -21.76
CA THR A 36 8.00 -0.62 -23.21
C THR A 36 8.97 0.51 -23.56
N LEU A 37 8.95 1.62 -22.81
CA LEU A 37 9.89 2.73 -22.99
C LEU A 37 11.34 2.33 -22.68
N LEU A 38 11.53 1.52 -21.63
CA LEU A 38 12.85 1.06 -21.19
C LEU A 38 13.43 -0.06 -22.06
N ASP A 39 12.59 -0.82 -22.77
CA ASP A 39 13.02 -1.87 -23.71
C ASP A 39 13.56 -1.28 -25.05
N ALA A 40 13.48 0.04 -25.25
CA ALA A 40 14.00 0.70 -26.45
C ALA A 40 15.55 0.74 -26.48
N PRO A 41 16.18 0.60 -27.66
CA PRO A 41 17.65 0.66 -27.78
C PRO A 41 18.27 1.98 -27.34
N LEU A 42 17.53 3.07 -27.49
CA LEU A 42 17.85 4.39 -26.96
C LEU A 42 16.63 4.89 -26.19
N VAL A 43 16.75 4.93 -24.87
CA VAL A 43 15.66 5.34 -23.98
C VAL A 43 15.51 6.86 -23.99
N ASP A 44 14.30 7.36 -24.21
CA ASP A 44 13.95 8.75 -23.93
C ASP A 44 13.82 8.92 -22.41
N GLU A 45 14.89 9.42 -21.78
CA GLU A 45 14.96 9.62 -20.34
C GLU A 45 13.83 10.53 -19.82
N LYS A 46 13.47 11.58 -20.56
CA LYS A 46 12.42 12.51 -20.14
C LYS A 46 11.07 11.83 -20.11
N ALA A 47 10.75 11.04 -21.15
CA ALA A 47 9.51 10.28 -21.21
C ALA A 47 9.46 9.19 -20.12
N ALA A 48 10.55 8.44 -19.93
CA ALA A 48 10.64 7.40 -18.91
C ALA A 48 10.49 7.97 -17.48
N MET A 49 11.13 9.10 -17.19
CA MET A 49 11.03 9.76 -15.88
C MET A 49 9.64 10.33 -15.62
N ALA A 50 8.95 10.87 -16.63
CA ALA A 50 7.57 11.32 -16.49
C ALA A 50 6.63 10.15 -16.14
N GLN A 51 6.79 9.01 -16.84
CA GLN A 51 6.04 7.79 -16.58
C GLN A 51 6.33 7.21 -15.18
N ALA A 52 7.60 7.20 -14.76
CA ALA A 52 8.00 6.75 -13.44
C ALA A 52 7.40 7.62 -12.33
N SER A 53 7.35 8.95 -12.51
CA SER A 53 6.71 9.86 -11.56
C SER A 53 5.22 9.54 -11.38
N GLN A 54 4.51 9.27 -12.48
CA GLN A 54 3.09 8.90 -12.43
C GLN A 54 2.86 7.57 -11.69
N LEU A 55 3.75 6.59 -11.89
CA LEU A 55 3.71 5.31 -11.16
C LEU A 55 3.85 5.54 -9.65
N MET A 56 4.85 6.33 -9.23
CA MET A 56 5.09 6.64 -7.81
C MET A 56 3.89 7.37 -7.17
N ASP A 57 3.25 8.29 -7.91
CA ASP A 57 2.05 8.98 -7.44
C ASP A 57 0.87 8.03 -7.23
N LEU A 58 0.69 7.03 -8.10
CA LEU A 58 -0.34 6.01 -7.90
C LEU A 58 -0.03 5.10 -6.71
N GLU A 59 1.23 4.66 -6.55
CA GLU A 59 1.61 3.89 -5.37
C GLU A 59 1.34 4.65 -4.07
N LYS A 60 1.64 5.96 -4.06
CA LYS A 60 1.32 6.83 -2.93
C LYS A 60 -0.18 6.85 -2.66
N GLN A 61 -1.02 6.93 -3.69
CA GLN A 61 -2.47 6.89 -3.55
C GLN A 61 -2.98 5.56 -2.98
N VAL A 62 -2.46 4.43 -3.45
CA VAL A 62 -2.78 3.09 -2.91
C VAL A 62 -2.41 3.00 -1.44
N LYS A 63 -1.17 3.36 -1.08
CA LYS A 63 -0.68 3.36 0.31
C LYS A 63 -1.53 4.26 1.20
N THR A 64 -1.87 5.47 0.72
CA THR A 64 -2.72 6.42 1.44
C THR A 64 -4.14 5.88 1.66
N ALA A 65 -4.72 5.21 0.67
CA ALA A 65 -6.05 4.60 0.78
C ALA A 65 -6.07 3.51 1.86
N HIS A 66 -5.07 2.62 1.89
CA HIS A 66 -4.94 1.61 2.93
C HIS A 66 -4.74 2.21 4.32
N ILE A 67 -3.84 3.18 4.46
CA ILE A 67 -3.61 3.86 5.75
C ILE A 67 -4.90 4.55 6.22
N GLY A 68 -5.62 5.23 5.33
CA GLY A 68 -6.90 5.86 5.63
C GLY A 68 -7.97 4.86 6.09
N LEU A 69 -8.05 3.68 5.46
CA LEU A 69 -8.91 2.58 5.93
C LEU A 69 -8.53 2.13 7.33
N MET A 70 -7.24 1.87 7.59
CA MET A 70 -6.77 1.41 8.90
C MET A 70 -7.10 2.42 10.01
N ILE A 71 -7.01 3.72 9.74
CA ILE A 71 -7.39 4.78 10.67
C ILE A 71 -8.89 4.76 10.94
N ARG A 72 -9.73 4.70 9.89
CA ARG A 72 -11.19 4.65 10.04
C ARG A 72 -11.65 3.44 10.84
N VAL A 73 -11.12 2.26 10.53
CA VAL A 73 -11.43 1.03 11.28
C VAL A 73 -11.06 1.18 12.75
N LYS A 74 -9.86 1.67 13.07
CA LYS A 74 -9.45 1.90 14.47
C LYS A 74 -10.37 2.87 15.20
N ASN A 75 -10.79 3.95 14.55
CA ASN A 75 -11.68 4.95 15.13
C ASN A 75 -13.09 4.41 15.42
N GLN A 76 -13.50 3.32 14.77
CA GLN A 76 -14.77 2.65 15.03
C GLN A 76 -14.68 1.62 16.17
N LEU A 77 -13.48 1.26 16.64
CA LEU A 77 -13.28 0.30 17.73
C LEU A 77 -13.21 0.98 19.10
N THR A 78 -13.74 0.32 20.13
CA THR A 78 -13.60 0.76 21.53
C THR A 78 -12.16 0.58 22.02
N PRO A 79 -11.73 1.25 23.11
CA PRO A 79 -10.38 1.08 23.68
C PRO A 79 -10.01 -0.39 23.93
N ASP A 80 -10.92 -1.18 24.50
CA ASP A 80 -10.69 -2.61 24.74
C ASP A 80 -10.52 -3.42 23.45
N GLN A 81 -11.28 -3.08 22.40
CA GLN A 81 -11.18 -3.72 21.09
C GLN A 81 -9.88 -3.33 20.38
N GLN A 82 -9.43 -2.08 20.53
CA GLN A 82 -8.14 -1.63 20.02
C GLN A 82 -6.98 -2.36 20.70
N GLN A 83 -7.07 -2.59 22.02
CA GLN A 83 -6.05 -3.34 22.74
C GLN A 83 -5.95 -4.78 22.21
N LYS A 84 -7.08 -5.48 22.09
CA LYS A 84 -7.11 -6.83 21.48
C LYS A 84 -6.53 -6.85 20.06
N LEU A 85 -6.80 -5.83 19.25
CA LEU A 85 -6.24 -5.72 17.90
C LEU A 85 -4.72 -5.52 17.91
N ARG A 86 -4.16 -4.82 18.90
CA ARG A 86 -2.70 -4.66 19.07
C ARG A 86 -2.05 -6.00 19.41
N ASP A 87 -2.69 -6.78 20.27
CA ASP A 87 -2.18 -8.09 20.72
C ASP A 87 -2.19 -9.13 19.58
N LEU A 88 -3.12 -9.00 18.63
CA LEU A 88 -3.21 -9.85 17.44
C LEU A 88 -2.27 -9.45 16.29
N ARG A 89 -1.60 -8.30 16.38
CA ARG A 89 -0.77 -7.80 15.27
C ARG A 89 0.51 -8.63 15.17
N PRO A 90 0.84 -9.21 14.00
CA PRO A 90 2.08 -9.98 13.85
C PRO A 90 3.31 -9.08 14.13
N PRO A 91 4.43 -9.67 14.58
CA PRO A 91 5.66 -8.92 14.79
C PRO A 91 6.01 -8.20 13.48
N ARG A 92 6.33 -6.90 13.60
CA ARG A 92 6.71 -6.08 12.46
C ARG A 92 7.92 -6.76 11.80
N PRO A 93 7.91 -7.01 10.47
CA PRO A 93 9.12 -7.49 9.80
C PRO A 93 10.25 -6.48 10.05
N PRO A 94 11.48 -6.96 10.31
CA PRO A 94 12.61 -6.09 10.59
C PRO A 94 12.77 -5.09 9.45
N MET A 95 12.92 -3.81 9.78
CA MET A 95 13.31 -2.82 8.78
C MET A 95 14.73 -3.17 8.29
N PRO A 96 15.14 -2.73 7.08
CA PRO A 96 16.49 -2.98 6.57
C PRO A 96 17.61 -2.50 7.52
N ALA A 97 17.32 -1.52 8.39
CA ALA A 97 18.23 -1.03 9.42
C ALA A 97 18.35 -1.94 10.66
N ASP A 98 17.40 -2.87 10.86
CA ASP A 98 17.40 -3.88 11.92
C ASP A 98 17.93 -5.24 11.42
N ALA A 99 18.34 -5.34 10.15
CA ALA A 99 18.96 -6.55 9.66
C ALA A 99 20.33 -6.74 10.36
N PRO A 100 20.61 -7.91 10.97
CA PRO A 100 21.95 -8.19 11.46
C PRO A 100 22.92 -7.99 10.30
N ALA A 101 24.02 -7.27 10.55
CA ALA A 101 25.06 -7.06 9.55
C ALA A 101 25.43 -8.42 8.94
N PRO A 102 25.57 -8.53 7.61
CA PRO A 102 25.95 -9.79 6.99
C PRO A 102 27.26 -10.27 7.64
N ASP A 103 27.27 -11.52 8.11
CA ASP A 103 28.45 -12.11 8.73
C ASP A 103 29.66 -11.93 7.80
N SER A 104 30.56 -11.03 8.19
CA SER A 104 31.82 -10.78 7.53
C SER A 104 32.79 -11.94 7.78
N SER A 105 32.48 -13.11 7.24
CA SER A 105 33.45 -14.20 7.11
C SER A 105 34.04 -14.14 5.71
N PHE A 106 35.25 -13.59 5.63
CA PHE A 106 36.16 -13.70 4.48
C PHE A 106 36.61 -15.15 4.28
#